data_AF-A0A2V9VHY2-F1
#
_entry.id   AF-A0A2V9VHY2-F1
#
_cell.length_a   1.000
_cell.length_b   1.000
_cell.length_c   1.000
_cell.angle_alpha   90.00
_cell.angle_beta   90.00
_cell.angle_gamma   90.00
#
_symmetry.space_group_name_H-M   'P 1'
#
loop_
_entity.id
_entity.type
_entity.pdbx_description
1 polymer ?
#
loop_
_entity_poly.entity_id
_entity_poly.type
_entity_poly.pdbx_seq_one_letter_code
_entity_poly.pdbx_strand_id
1 'polypeptide(L)'
;DLAGAAGGDFFSPPPAGNTGAATGMAVLITDPSKIAASSDGSPGSNGNLAQLLAVQNQTVTGGQSPINFYADMVFGIGSDVANGSAERDASDLILRQLQDQRSSLSGVSMDEEAANLIRYERSYQAAARVITAISEITDTAIQLGRY
;
A
#
# COMPACT_ATOMS: atom_id res chain seq x y z
N ASP A 1 39.82 16.71 -27.02
CA ASP A 1 40.10 15.76 -25.92
C ASP A 1 41.51 16.05 -25.40
N LEU A 2 42.11 15.18 -24.59
CA LEU A 2 43.48 15.36 -24.07
C LEU A 2 44.54 15.46 -25.19
N ALA A 3 44.30 14.85 -26.36
CA ALA A 3 45.19 14.87 -27.52
C ALA A 3 44.92 16.05 -28.48
N GLY A 4 43.98 16.94 -28.14
CA GLY A 4 43.59 18.06 -28.99
C GLY A 4 42.67 17.70 -30.16
N ALA A 5 42.11 16.47 -30.19
CA ALA A 5 41.11 16.07 -31.17
C ALA A 5 39.71 16.59 -30.82
N ALA A 6 38.82 16.63 -31.82
CA ALA A 6 37.40 16.91 -31.58
C ALA A 6 36.81 15.83 -30.64
N GLY A 7 36.02 16.25 -29.66
CA GLY A 7 35.34 15.32 -28.75
C GLY A 7 34.27 14.51 -29.48
N GLY A 8 34.04 13.28 -29.02
CA GLY A 8 32.87 12.49 -29.42
C GLY A 8 31.64 12.84 -28.60
N ASP A 9 30.50 12.25 -28.98
CA ASP A 9 29.25 12.41 -28.25
C ASP A 9 29.39 11.93 -26.80
N PHE A 10 28.89 12.74 -25.86
CA PHE A 10 28.92 12.39 -24.44
C PHE A 10 27.87 11.32 -24.11
N PHE A 11 26.70 11.39 -24.74
CA PHE A 11 25.57 10.50 -24.55
C PHE A 11 25.15 9.87 -25.88
N SER A 12 24.56 8.67 -25.84
CA SER A 12 23.91 8.08 -27.01
C SER A 12 22.74 8.98 -27.45
N PRO A 13 22.68 9.39 -28.72
CA PRO A 13 21.53 10.11 -29.22
C PRO A 13 20.28 9.23 -29.08
N PRO A 14 19.12 9.80 -28.70
CA PRO A 14 17.88 9.05 -28.63
C PRO A 14 17.46 8.54 -30.01
N PRO A 15 16.65 7.47 -30.10
CA PRO A 15 16.08 7.00 -31.36
C PRO A 15 15.28 8.12 -32.05
N ALA A 16 15.11 8.02 -33.38
CA ALA A 16 14.23 8.91 -34.11
C ALA A 16 12.77 8.71 -33.63
N GLY A 17 12.25 9.70 -32.90
CA GLY A 17 10.98 9.61 -32.18
C GLY A 17 11.20 9.35 -30.69
N ASN A 18 10.56 10.15 -29.83
CA ASN A 18 10.83 10.18 -28.38
C ASN A 18 10.54 8.85 -27.65
N THR A 19 9.87 7.90 -28.31
CA THR A 19 9.55 6.57 -27.77
C THR A 19 10.82 5.76 -27.55
N GLY A 20 11.06 5.34 -26.31
CA GLY A 20 12.25 4.56 -25.96
C GLY A 20 13.54 5.37 -25.83
N ALA A 21 13.46 6.71 -25.86
CA ALA A 21 14.61 7.58 -25.63
C ALA A 21 15.28 7.27 -24.28
N ALA A 22 14.50 7.20 -23.19
CA ALA A 22 15.03 6.89 -21.86
C ALA A 22 15.71 5.52 -21.76
N THR A 23 15.24 4.52 -22.50
CA THR A 23 15.86 3.17 -22.53
C THR A 23 17.12 3.11 -23.38
N GLY A 24 17.28 4.01 -24.35
CA GLY A 24 18.45 4.08 -25.23
C GLY A 24 19.53 5.06 -24.78
N MET A 25 19.28 5.85 -23.75
CA MET A 25 20.27 6.79 -23.21
C MET A 25 21.40 6.03 -22.50
N ALA A 26 22.63 6.27 -22.93
CA ALA A 26 23.83 5.73 -22.32
C ALA A 26 24.95 6.79 -22.36
N VAL A 27 25.87 6.74 -21.39
CA VAL A 27 27.10 7.55 -21.44
C VAL A 27 28.10 6.84 -22.36
N LEU A 28 28.52 7.51 -23.43
CA LEU A 28 29.44 6.95 -24.42
C LEU A 28 30.91 7.16 -24.04
N ILE A 29 31.21 8.21 -23.28
CA ILE A 29 32.56 8.51 -22.81
C ILE A 29 32.80 7.83 -21.46
N THR A 30 33.59 6.75 -21.47
CA THR A 30 34.01 6.03 -20.25
C THR A 30 35.43 6.38 -19.80
N ASP A 31 36.20 7.06 -20.66
CA ASP A 31 37.57 7.51 -20.39
C ASP A 31 37.59 9.04 -20.26
N PRO A 32 37.93 9.59 -19.09
CA PRO A 32 38.00 11.04 -18.87
C PRO A 32 38.93 11.77 -19.84
N SER A 33 39.96 11.11 -20.37
CA SER A 33 40.89 11.72 -21.33
C SER A 33 40.21 12.10 -22.65
N LYS A 34 39.08 11.48 -22.96
CA LYS A 34 38.27 11.74 -24.17
C LYS A 34 37.30 12.92 -24.01
N ILE A 35 37.19 13.50 -22.81
CA ILE A 35 36.34 14.66 -22.59
C ILE A 35 36.98 15.89 -23.27
N ALA A 36 36.29 16.46 -24.26
CA ALA A 36 36.70 17.70 -24.90
C ALA A 36 36.01 18.89 -24.23
N ALA A 37 36.66 19.47 -23.21
CA ALA A 37 36.13 20.64 -22.50
C ALA A 37 36.21 21.94 -23.31
N SER A 38 37.22 22.08 -24.17
CA SER A 38 37.40 23.22 -25.06
C SER A 38 36.40 23.17 -26.23
N SER A 39 35.82 24.32 -26.56
CA SER A 39 34.93 24.48 -27.72
C SER A 39 35.66 24.87 -29.01
N ASP A 40 36.92 25.31 -28.91
CA ASP A 40 37.69 25.94 -30.00
C ASP A 40 39.08 25.32 -30.21
N GLY A 41 39.47 24.35 -29.39
CA GLY A 41 40.78 23.69 -29.42
C GLY A 41 41.91 24.45 -28.72
N SER A 42 41.66 25.66 -28.21
CA SER A 42 42.67 26.47 -27.53
C SER A 42 43.04 25.89 -26.14
N PRO A 43 44.32 25.85 -25.75
CA PRO A 43 44.72 25.45 -24.40
C PRO A 43 44.03 26.31 -23.33
N GLY A 44 43.43 25.67 -22.33
CA GLY A 44 42.71 26.35 -21.23
C GLY A 44 41.27 26.76 -21.54
N SER A 45 40.78 26.57 -22.78
CA SER A 45 39.38 26.80 -23.13
C SER A 45 38.46 25.74 -22.52
N ASN A 46 37.28 26.15 -22.06
CA ASN A 46 36.28 25.32 -21.39
C ASN A 46 34.86 25.53 -21.94
N GLY A 47 34.72 26.03 -23.17
CA GLY A 47 33.41 26.41 -23.74
C GLY A 47 32.38 25.29 -23.76
N ASN A 48 32.77 24.04 -24.07
CA ASN A 48 31.83 22.89 -24.04
C ASN A 48 31.38 22.58 -22.60
N LEU A 49 32.26 22.75 -21.61
CA LEU A 49 31.90 22.59 -20.19
C LEU A 49 30.93 23.69 -19.74
N ALA A 50 31.14 24.93 -20.19
CA ALA A 50 30.21 26.03 -19.92
C ALA A 50 28.83 25.79 -20.55
N GLN A 51 28.79 25.26 -21.77
CA GLN A 51 27.55 24.85 -22.43
C GLN A 51 26.86 23.70 -21.68
N LEU A 52 27.60 22.68 -21.23
CA LEU A 52 27.05 21.59 -20.43
C LEU A 52 26.45 22.10 -19.11
N LEU A 53 27.14 23.02 -18.42
CA LEU A 53 26.62 23.64 -17.20
C LEU A 53 25.34 24.45 -17.48
N ALA A 54 25.26 25.12 -18.64
CA ALA A 54 24.08 25.88 -19.04
C ALA A 54 22.84 24.98 -19.26
N VAL A 55 23.01 23.72 -19.71
CA VAL A 55 21.90 22.76 -19.91
C VAL A 55 21.08 22.57 -18.64
N GLN A 56 21.71 22.65 -17.45
CA GLN A 56 20.99 22.55 -16.17
C GLN A 56 19.85 23.57 -16.04
N ASN A 57 20.04 24.76 -16.63
CA ASN A 57 19.09 25.87 -16.54
C ASN A 57 18.30 26.06 -17.85
N GLN A 58 18.60 25.29 -18.90
CA GLN A 58 17.84 25.38 -20.13
C GLN A 58 16.42 24.85 -19.91
N THR A 59 15.43 25.62 -20.34
CA THR A 59 14.05 25.16 -20.35
C THR A 59 13.89 24.04 -21.37
N VAL A 60 13.50 22.86 -20.89
CA VAL A 60 13.16 21.70 -21.72
C VAL A 60 11.65 21.61 -21.88
N THR A 61 11.13 20.41 -22.13
CA THR A 61 9.71 20.10 -22.27
C THR A 61 8.90 20.64 -21.08
N GLY A 62 7.81 21.36 -21.36
CA GLY A 62 6.95 21.94 -20.32
C GLY A 62 7.43 23.29 -19.77
N GLY A 63 8.46 23.91 -20.37
CA GLY A 63 8.92 25.25 -19.97
C GLY A 63 9.71 25.30 -18.67
N GLN A 64 10.06 24.14 -18.11
CA GLN A 64 10.84 24.01 -16.89
C GLN A 64 12.27 23.55 -17.19
N SER A 65 13.20 23.83 -16.29
CA SER A 65 14.52 23.20 -16.33
C SER A 65 14.43 21.70 -16.03
N PRO A 66 15.37 20.87 -16.50
CA PRO A 66 15.38 19.44 -16.22
C PRO A 66 15.32 19.10 -14.74
N ILE A 67 15.98 19.91 -13.90
CA ILE A 67 16.03 19.70 -12.45
C ILE A 67 14.66 19.95 -11.81
N ASN A 68 13.94 20.99 -12.23
CA ASN A 68 12.61 21.29 -11.72
C ASN A 68 11.59 20.26 -12.21
N PHE A 69 11.65 19.87 -13.49
CA PHE A 69 10.78 18.84 -14.03
C PHE A 69 10.96 17.50 -13.31
N TYR A 70 12.21 17.12 -13.02
CA TYR A 70 12.50 15.91 -12.24
C TYR A 70 11.98 16.03 -10.80
N ALA A 71 12.16 17.18 -10.15
CA ALA A 71 11.67 17.41 -8.79
C ALA A 71 10.13 17.32 -8.72
N ASP A 72 9.42 17.94 -9.67
CA ASP A 72 7.96 17.90 -9.76
C ASP A 72 7.46 16.47 -10.00
N MET A 73 8.13 15.70 -10.86
CA MET A 73 7.80 14.30 -11.11
C MET A 73 7.96 13.44 -9.84
N VAL A 74 9.10 13.57 -9.15
CA VAL A 74 9.34 12.83 -7.89
C VAL A 74 8.35 13.25 -6.81
N PHE A 75 8.04 14.54 -6.72
CA PHE A 75 7.05 15.07 -5.80
C PHE A 75 5.65 14.49 -6.09
N GLY A 76 5.23 14.46 -7.36
CA GLY A 76 3.96 13.87 -7.77
C GLY A 76 3.83 12.40 -7.34
N ILE A 77 4.84 11.58 -7.64
CA ILE A 77 4.88 10.18 -7.21
C ILE A 77 4.82 10.05 -5.69
N GLY A 78 5.58 10.88 -4.97
CA GLY A 78 5.57 10.89 -3.51
C GLY A 78 4.20 11.24 -2.94
N SER A 79 3.52 12.23 -3.54
CA SER A 79 2.16 12.62 -3.15
C SER A 79 1.16 11.51 -3.41
N ASP A 80 1.23 10.84 -4.56
CA ASP A 80 0.33 9.73 -4.90
C ASP A 80 0.49 8.56 -3.93
N VAL A 81 1.75 8.22 -3.59
CA VAL A 81 2.04 7.17 -2.61
C VAL A 81 1.51 7.54 -1.23
N ALA A 82 1.71 8.78 -0.79
CA ALA A 82 1.21 9.25 0.50
C ALA A 82 -0.32 9.21 0.57
N ASN A 83 -1.00 9.68 -0.48
CA ASN A 83 -2.46 9.66 -0.57
C ASN A 83 -2.99 8.22 -0.57
N GLY A 84 -2.41 7.33 -1.38
CA GLY A 84 -2.81 5.92 -1.43
C GLY A 84 -2.55 5.17 -0.12
N SER A 85 -1.52 5.55 0.65
CA SER A 85 -1.30 4.99 1.98
C SER A 85 -2.36 5.47 2.98
N ALA A 86 -2.67 6.76 2.99
CA ALA A 86 -3.69 7.32 3.88
C ALA A 86 -5.08 6.71 3.60
N GLU A 87 -5.44 6.51 2.33
CA GLU A 87 -6.69 5.87 1.94
C GLU A 87 -6.77 4.40 2.35
N ARG A 88 -5.64 3.67 2.24
CA ARG A 88 -5.52 2.30 2.76
C ARG A 88 -5.74 2.27 4.27
N ASP A 89 -5.07 3.13 5.02
CA ASP A 89 -5.18 3.17 6.48
C ASP A 89 -6.61 3.51 6.93
N ALA A 90 -7.26 4.45 6.25
CA ALA A 90 -8.67 4.79 6.49
C ALA A 90 -9.59 3.59 6.21
N SER A 91 -9.37 2.88 5.11
CA SER A 91 -10.14 1.68 4.75
C SER A 91 -9.95 0.55 5.77
N ASP A 92 -8.73 0.36 6.26
CA ASP A 92 -8.42 -0.62 7.31
C ASP A 92 -9.11 -0.28 8.64
N LEU A 93 -9.16 1.00 9.01
CA LEU A 93 -9.89 1.45 10.19
C LEU A 93 -11.39 1.19 10.07
N ILE A 94 -11.98 1.51 8.92
CA ILE A 94 -13.41 1.24 8.64
C ILE A 94 -13.67 -0.27 8.69
N LEU A 95 -12.80 -1.08 8.09
CA LEU A 95 -12.93 -2.54 8.10
C LEU A 95 -12.92 -3.09 9.53
N ARG A 96 -11.98 -2.66 10.37
CA ARG A 96 -11.91 -3.05 11.78
C ARG A 96 -13.17 -2.65 12.53
N GLN A 97 -13.63 -1.41 12.35
CA GLN A 97 -14.85 -0.92 12.99
C GLN A 97 -16.08 -1.77 12.58
N LEU A 98 -16.19 -2.15 11.30
CA LEU A 98 -17.27 -3.01 10.83
C LEU A 98 -17.15 -4.44 11.36
N GLN A 99 -15.93 -4.97 11.48
CA GLN A 99 -15.68 -6.28 12.10
C GLN A 99 -16.08 -6.28 13.58
N ASP A 100 -15.75 -5.23 14.32
CA ASP A 100 -16.12 -5.07 15.73
C ASP A 100 -17.64 -4.93 15.89
N GLN A 101 -18.31 -4.13 15.05
CA GLN A 101 -19.77 -4.02 15.05
C GLN A 101 -20.46 -5.33 14.69
N ARG A 102 -19.91 -6.07 13.71
CA ARG A 102 -20.43 -7.40 13.36
C ARG A 102 -20.25 -8.37 14.52
N SER A 103 -19.10 -8.31 15.20
CA SER A 103 -18.80 -9.17 16.34
C SER A 103 -19.62 -8.82 17.58
N SER A 104 -20.03 -7.56 17.76
CA SER A 104 -20.93 -7.17 18.86
C SER A 104 -22.38 -7.58 18.61
N LEU A 105 -22.85 -7.55 17.36
CA LEU A 105 -24.19 -7.99 16.97
C LEU A 105 -24.31 -9.52 16.86
N SER A 106 -23.29 -10.17 16.32
CA SER A 106 -23.25 -11.62 16.09
C SER A 106 -22.52 -12.38 17.20
N GLY A 107 -21.97 -11.67 18.18
CA GLY A 107 -21.24 -12.23 19.30
C GLY A 107 -22.20 -12.86 20.28
N VAL A 108 -22.27 -14.19 20.22
CA VAL A 108 -22.95 -14.99 21.23
C VAL A 108 -22.08 -14.99 22.50
N SER A 109 -22.62 -14.52 23.61
CA SER A 109 -21.93 -14.62 24.90
C SER A 109 -22.01 -16.06 25.41
N MET A 110 -20.87 -16.77 25.42
CA MET A 110 -20.76 -18.13 25.96
C MET A 110 -21.25 -18.22 27.40
N ASP A 111 -21.11 -17.15 28.18
CA ASP A 111 -21.59 -17.08 29.57
C ASP A 111 -23.12 -16.96 29.64
N GLU A 112 -23.74 -16.19 28.73
CA GLU A 112 -25.22 -16.14 28.64
C GLU A 112 -25.78 -17.47 28.12
N GLU A 113 -25.13 -18.10 27.13
CA GLU A 113 -25.54 -19.43 26.67
C GLU A 113 -25.38 -20.48 27.77
N ALA A 114 -24.29 -20.46 28.53
CA ALA A 114 -24.09 -21.36 29.66
C ALA A 114 -25.12 -21.11 30.78
N ALA A 115 -25.43 -19.85 31.11
CA ALA A 115 -26.46 -19.51 32.09
C ALA A 115 -27.85 -19.97 31.63
N ASN A 116 -28.18 -19.77 30.34
CA ASN A 116 -29.42 -20.26 29.74
C ASN A 116 -29.46 -21.79 29.75
N LEU A 117 -28.36 -22.46 29.45
CA LEU A 117 -28.26 -23.92 29.49
C LEU A 117 -28.50 -24.45 30.92
N ILE A 118 -27.84 -23.89 31.93
CA ILE A 118 -28.07 -24.24 33.34
C ILE A 118 -29.54 -23.98 33.74
N ARG A 119 -30.13 -22.88 33.26
CA ARG A 119 -31.54 -22.58 33.49
C ARG A 119 -32.45 -23.64 32.87
N TYR A 120 -32.16 -24.06 31.63
CA TYR A 120 -32.91 -25.12 30.95
C TYR A 120 -32.76 -26.46 31.68
N GLU A 121 -31.55 -26.83 32.11
CA GLU A 121 -31.31 -28.04 32.91
C GLU A 121 -32.11 -28.04 34.21
N ARG A 122 -32.09 -26.93 34.96
CA ARG A 122 -32.87 -26.79 36.20
C ARG A 122 -34.37 -26.88 35.93
N SER A 123 -34.85 -26.24 34.87
CA SER A 123 -36.26 -26.31 34.48
C SER A 123 -36.68 -27.73 34.09
N TYR A 124 -35.82 -28.47 33.42
CA TYR A 124 -36.04 -29.87 33.05
C TYR A 124 -36.08 -30.78 34.28
N GLN A 125 -35.13 -30.61 35.22
CA GLN A 125 -35.13 -31.33 36.48
C GLN A 125 -36.39 -31.04 37.32
N ALA A 126 -36.83 -29.77 37.36
CA ALA A 126 -38.07 -29.39 38.04
C ALA A 126 -39.29 -30.05 37.38
N ALA A 127 -39.39 -30.03 36.05
CA ALA A 127 -40.46 -30.69 35.31
C ALA A 127 -40.47 -32.21 35.57
N ALA A 128 -39.30 -32.85 35.61
CA ALA A 128 -39.18 -34.27 35.93
C ALA A 128 -39.73 -34.59 37.34
N ARG A 129 -39.39 -33.77 38.35
CA ARG A 129 -39.93 -33.93 39.72
C ARG A 129 -41.45 -33.76 39.78
N VAL A 130 -42.00 -32.82 39.02
CA VAL A 130 -43.46 -32.62 38.93
C VAL A 130 -44.13 -33.85 38.32
N ILE A 131 -43.56 -34.42 37.25
CA ILE A 131 -44.06 -35.66 36.63
C ILE A 131 -44.01 -36.82 37.63
N THR A 132 -42.94 -36.96 38.40
CA THR A 132 -42.84 -37.96 39.46
C THR A 132 -43.94 -37.78 40.49
N ALA A 133 -44.15 -36.57 41.00
CA ALA A 133 -45.21 -36.28 41.97
C ALA A 133 -46.62 -36.57 41.40
N ILE A 134 -46.86 -36.23 40.12
CA ILE A 134 -48.13 -36.57 39.45
C ILE A 134 -48.30 -38.09 39.35
N SER A 135 -47.24 -38.82 39.03
CA SER A 135 -47.26 -40.29 38.95
C SER A 135 -47.59 -40.90 40.31
N GLU A 136 -46.96 -40.42 41.39
CA GLU A 136 -47.23 -40.85 42.77
C GLU A 136 -48.68 -40.57 43.20
N ILE A 137 -49.21 -39.38 42.87
CA ILE A 137 -50.61 -39.02 43.14
C ILE A 137 -51.56 -39.95 42.35
N THR A 138 -51.24 -40.23 41.09
CA THR A 138 -52.05 -41.08 40.21
C THR A 138 -52.09 -42.52 40.74
N ASP A 139 -50.94 -43.07 41.13
CA ASP A 139 -50.83 -44.40 41.71
C ASP A 139 -51.61 -44.50 43.03
N THR A 140 -51.52 -43.48 43.89
CA THR A 140 -52.27 -43.41 45.15
C THR A 140 -53.78 -43.36 44.91
N ALA A 141 -54.24 -42.57 43.94
CA ALA A 141 -55.65 -42.47 43.58
C ALA A 141 -56.21 -43.80 43.04
N ILE A 142 -55.44 -44.52 42.20
CA ILE A 142 -55.82 -45.85 41.70
C ILE A 142 -55.90 -46.88 42.84
N GLN A 143 -54.99 -46.82 43.82
CA GLN A 143 -55.03 -47.71 44.98
C GLN A 143 -56.23 -47.46 45.90
N LEU A 144 -56.63 -46.19 46.10
CA LEU A 144 -57.83 -45.84 46.87
C LEU A 144 -59.13 -46.27 46.18
N GLY A 145 -59.20 -46.22 44.85
CA GLY A 145 -60.36 -46.68 44.08
C GLY A 145 -60.51 -48.22 43.98
N ARG A 146 -59.60 -49.00 44.57
CA ARG A 146 -59.67 -50.48 44.63
C ARG A 146 -60.29 -51.04 45.92
N TYR A 147 -60.87 -50.18 46.76
CA TYR A 147 -61.75 -50.54 47.88
C TYR A 147 -63.19 -50.13 47.56
#